data_AF-A0A7W2HJF1-F1
#
_entry.id   AF-A0A7W2HJF1-F1
#
_cell.length_a   1.000
_cell.length_b   1.000
_cell.length_c   1.000
_cell.angle_alpha   90.00
_cell.angle_beta   90.00
_cell.angle_gamma   90.00
#
_symmetry.space_group_name_H-M   'P 1'
#
loop_
_entity.id
_entity.type
_entity.pdbx_description
1 polymer ?
#
loop_
_entity_poly.entity_id
_entity_poly.type
_entity_poly.pdbx_seq_one_letter_code
_entity_poly.pdbx_strand_id
1 'polypeptide(L)'
;MTVDPNAVTQDFPSPHPGTGHRRPHAARYLVPTLVAAAIAVGLGVYGKVHDPQGTAFNLAGFSSTGAVKSWLATTAFAFALLQVVSALMVYGRLPGPSWAPALHRWSGRIAFLVSVPVAVHCLYALGYQSHEPRVLWHSLLGCLFFGAFSAKMLLLRSERLPGWLLPVVGGLVFTVLTVVWLTSALWFFRTFGVTT
;
A
#
# COMPACT_ATOMS: atom_id res chain seq x y z
N MET A 1 20.62 4.02 -67.61
CA MET A 1 19.34 4.35 -66.98
C MET A 1 19.35 5.84 -66.68
N THR A 2 18.63 6.61 -67.48
CA THR A 2 18.49 8.07 -67.35
C THR A 2 17.38 8.36 -66.34
N VAL A 3 17.69 9.09 -65.28
CA VAL A 3 16.73 9.56 -64.28
C VAL A 3 15.97 10.75 -64.86
N ASP A 4 14.63 10.70 -64.87
CA ASP A 4 13.77 11.78 -65.36
C ASP A 4 13.76 12.96 -64.37
N PRO A 5 14.22 14.16 -64.76
CA PRO A 5 14.24 15.34 -63.89
C PRO A 5 12.84 15.92 -63.62
N ASN A 6 11.79 15.46 -64.29
CA ASN A 6 10.40 15.90 -64.10
C ASN A 6 9.53 14.89 -63.35
N ALA A 7 10.14 13.92 -62.65
CA ALA A 7 9.42 13.02 -61.77
C ALA A 7 8.73 13.84 -60.66
N VAL A 8 7.45 14.13 -60.89
CA VAL A 8 6.53 14.85 -60.03
C VAL A 8 6.70 14.37 -58.59
N THR A 9 7.07 15.29 -57.70
CA THR A 9 7.02 15.08 -56.26
C THR A 9 5.61 14.66 -55.90
N GLN A 10 5.41 13.36 -55.69
CA GLN A 10 4.17 12.83 -55.13
C GLN A 10 4.06 13.46 -53.74
N ASP A 11 3.11 14.38 -53.57
CA ASP A 11 2.75 14.93 -52.27
C ASP A 11 2.39 13.76 -51.36
N PHE A 12 3.27 13.45 -50.42
CA PHE A 12 2.96 12.53 -49.34
C PHE A 12 1.78 13.12 -48.55
N PRO A 13 0.68 12.38 -48.35
CA PRO A 13 -0.41 12.85 -47.51
C PRO A 13 0.14 13.14 -46.11
N SER A 14 0.09 14.40 -45.69
CA SER A 14 0.33 14.80 -44.32
C SER A 14 -0.57 13.97 -43.40
N PRO A 15 -0.04 13.30 -42.36
CA PRO A 15 -0.89 12.56 -41.42
C PRO A 15 -1.92 13.53 -40.83
N HIS A 16 -3.20 13.25 -41.06
CA HIS A 16 -4.29 13.99 -40.42
C HIS A 16 -4.06 14.00 -38.89
N PRO A 17 -4.13 15.16 -38.21
CA PRO A 17 -4.19 15.20 -36.76
C PRO A 17 -5.60 14.78 -36.31
N GLY A 18 -5.92 13.52 -36.54
CA GLY A 18 -7.20 12.89 -36.29
C GLY A 18 -7.04 11.64 -35.43
N THR A 19 -6.15 11.65 -34.44
CA THR A 19 -6.23 10.66 -33.37
C THR A 19 -6.89 11.33 -32.18
N GLY A 20 -8.17 11.00 -32.01
CA GLY A 20 -8.96 11.48 -30.89
C GLY A 20 -8.18 11.33 -29.59
N HIS A 21 -8.19 12.40 -28.80
CA HIS A 21 -7.84 12.34 -27.38
C HIS A 21 -8.67 11.19 -26.77
N ARG A 22 -8.10 9.96 -26.70
CA ARG A 22 -8.72 8.86 -25.96
C ARG A 22 -8.79 9.39 -24.53
N ARG A 23 -9.98 9.83 -24.14
CA ARG A 23 -10.27 10.31 -22.78
C ARG A 23 -9.65 9.30 -21.82
N PRO A 24 -8.96 9.75 -20.75
CA PRO A 24 -8.43 8.85 -19.73
C PRO A 24 -9.56 7.91 -19.33
N HIS A 25 -9.41 6.62 -19.61
CA HIS A 25 -10.49 5.67 -19.45
C HIS A 25 -10.82 5.62 -17.95
N ALA A 26 -12.03 6.01 -17.56
CA ALA A 26 -12.44 6.09 -16.14
C ALA A 26 -12.18 4.77 -15.39
N ALA A 27 -12.20 3.64 -16.10
CA ALA A 27 -11.82 2.32 -15.59
C ALA A 27 -10.43 2.28 -14.93
N ARG A 28 -9.49 3.12 -15.37
CA ARG A 28 -8.11 3.18 -14.83
C ARG A 28 -8.06 3.54 -13.35
N TYR A 29 -8.99 4.37 -12.89
CA TYR A 29 -9.10 4.76 -11.48
C TYR A 29 -10.22 3.98 -10.78
N LEU A 30 -11.28 3.66 -11.51
CA LEU A 30 -12.42 2.93 -10.96
C LEU A 30 -12.02 1.52 -10.48
N VAL A 31 -11.25 0.76 -11.26
CA VAL A 31 -10.86 -0.60 -10.90
C VAL A 31 -10.02 -0.64 -9.60
N PRO A 32 -8.92 0.13 -9.46
CA PRO A 32 -8.19 0.21 -8.20
C PRO A 32 -9.06 0.59 -7.01
N THR A 33 -9.97 1.56 -7.18
CA THR A 33 -10.86 2.02 -6.11
C THR A 33 -11.87 0.95 -5.70
N LEU A 34 -12.49 0.25 -6.67
CA LEU A 34 -13.43 -0.84 -6.39
C LEU A 34 -12.73 -2.02 -5.70
N VAL A 35 -11.52 -2.38 -6.12
CA VAL A 35 -10.75 -3.44 -5.46
C VAL A 35 -10.37 -3.02 -4.03
N ALA A 36 -9.95 -1.77 -3.83
CA ALA A 36 -9.68 -1.26 -2.48
C ALA A 36 -10.92 -1.32 -1.58
N ALA A 37 -12.07 -0.90 -2.09
CA ALA A 37 -13.34 -0.96 -1.37
C ALA A 37 -13.73 -2.41 -1.04
N ALA A 38 -13.66 -3.32 -2.02
CA ALA A 38 -13.97 -4.73 -1.82
C ALA A 38 -13.08 -5.38 -0.75
N ILE A 39 -11.78 -5.09 -0.75
CA ILE A 39 -10.85 -5.63 0.25
C ILE A 39 -11.12 -5.03 1.63
N ALA A 40 -11.29 -3.71 1.74
CA ALA A 40 -11.54 -3.07 3.02
C ALA A 40 -12.87 -3.53 3.64
N VAL A 41 -13.94 -3.59 2.83
CA VAL A 41 -15.26 -4.06 3.28
C VAL A 41 -15.21 -5.55 3.60
N GLY A 42 -14.59 -6.38 2.75
CA GLY A 42 -14.49 -7.82 2.97
C GLY A 42 -13.76 -8.17 4.27
N LEU A 43 -12.65 -7.48 4.56
CA LEU A 43 -11.93 -7.64 5.83
C LEU A 43 -12.75 -7.15 7.04
N GLY A 44 -13.48 -6.05 6.90
CA GLY A 44 -14.36 -5.52 7.94
C GLY A 44 -15.53 -6.46 8.24
N VAL A 45 -16.19 -6.99 7.19
CA VAL A 45 -17.26 -7.99 7.31
C VAL A 45 -16.71 -9.26 7.95
N TYR A 46 -15.59 -9.79 7.45
CA TYR A 46 -14.94 -10.96 8.05
C TYR A 46 -14.68 -10.75 9.55
N GLY A 47 -14.01 -9.66 9.92
CA GLY A 47 -13.72 -9.38 11.32
C GLY A 47 -14.97 -9.21 12.18
N LYS A 48 -16.10 -8.79 11.60
CA LYS A 48 -17.36 -8.60 12.32
C LYS A 48 -18.15 -9.90 12.54
N VAL A 49 -18.10 -10.83 11.58
CA VAL A 49 -18.86 -12.09 11.62
C VAL A 49 -18.05 -13.26 12.15
N HIS A 50 -16.73 -13.15 12.21
CA HIS A 50 -15.84 -14.16 12.75
C HIS A 50 -15.82 -14.11 14.28
N ASP A 51 -16.00 -15.28 14.92
CA ASP A 51 -15.85 -15.42 16.37
C ASP A 51 -14.37 -15.35 16.77
N PRO A 52 -13.96 -14.38 17.61
CA PRO A 52 -12.56 -14.21 18.00
C PRO A 52 -12.02 -15.41 18.77
N GLN A 53 -10.88 -15.94 18.33
CA GLN A 53 -10.28 -17.14 18.94
C GLN A 53 -9.36 -16.84 20.14
N GLY A 54 -9.17 -15.56 20.48
CA GLY A 54 -8.32 -15.11 21.61
C GLY A 54 -6.81 -15.19 21.34
N THR A 55 -6.34 -16.15 20.55
CA THR A 55 -4.94 -16.25 20.10
C THR A 55 -4.87 -16.76 18.66
N ALA A 56 -4.00 -16.15 17.85
CA ALA A 56 -3.70 -16.65 16.51
C ALA A 56 -2.49 -17.58 16.53
N PHE A 57 -1.34 -17.07 16.97
CA PHE A 57 -0.14 -17.86 17.22
C PHE A 57 0.78 -17.14 18.21
N ASN A 58 1.73 -17.89 18.77
CA ASN A 58 2.85 -17.34 19.55
C ASN A 58 4.17 -17.76 18.92
N LEU A 59 5.20 -16.93 19.09
CA LEU A 59 6.55 -17.24 18.66
C LEU A 59 7.37 -17.65 19.88
N ALA A 60 8.20 -18.68 19.75
CA ALA A 60 9.13 -19.06 20.80
C ALA A 60 10.06 -17.87 21.12
N GLY A 61 10.22 -17.58 22.42
CA GLY A 61 10.95 -16.40 22.89
C GLY A 61 10.12 -15.15 23.08
N PHE A 62 8.81 -15.19 22.80
CA PHE A 62 7.87 -14.11 23.14
C PHE A 62 6.98 -14.45 24.34
N SER A 63 6.73 -13.47 25.19
CA SER A 63 5.97 -13.54 26.44
C SER A 63 4.47 -13.50 26.24
N SER A 64 4.00 -13.00 25.10
CA SER A 64 2.57 -13.00 24.77
C SER A 64 2.29 -12.81 23.28
N THR A 65 1.08 -13.17 22.88
CA THR A 65 0.53 -12.89 21.54
C THR A 65 0.50 -11.39 21.23
N GLY A 66 0.23 -10.57 22.26
CA GLY A 66 0.25 -9.11 22.16
C GLY A 66 1.65 -8.57 21.87
N ALA A 67 2.68 -9.15 22.50
CA ALA A 67 4.08 -8.78 22.25
C ALA A 67 4.50 -9.14 20.82
N VAL A 68 4.18 -10.36 20.35
CA VAL A 68 4.44 -10.78 18.95
C VAL A 68 3.80 -9.81 17.97
N LYS A 69 2.50 -9.52 18.12
CA LYS A 69 1.77 -8.57 17.27
C LYS A 69 2.43 -7.19 17.27
N SER A 70 2.81 -6.69 18.44
CA SER A 70 3.35 -5.34 18.60
C SER A 70 4.74 -5.19 17.98
N TRP A 71 5.59 -6.22 18.10
CA TRP A 71 6.90 -6.24 17.45
C TRP A 71 6.78 -6.38 15.93
N LEU A 72 5.92 -7.27 15.41
CA LEU A 72 5.67 -7.38 13.97
C LEU A 72 5.14 -6.06 13.39
N ALA A 73 4.20 -5.41 14.08
CA ALA A 73 3.69 -4.10 13.65
C ALA A 73 4.79 -3.02 13.66
N THR A 74 5.70 -3.07 14.63
CA THR A 74 6.83 -2.15 14.72
C THR A 74 7.85 -2.39 13.62
N THR A 75 8.13 -3.65 13.28
CA THR A 75 8.96 -4.02 12.12
C THR A 75 8.34 -3.53 10.82
N ALA A 76 7.03 -3.73 10.62
CA ALA A 76 6.33 -3.21 9.45
C ALA A 76 6.43 -1.67 9.36
N PHE A 77 6.25 -0.96 10.49
CA PHE A 77 6.37 0.49 10.56
C PHE A 77 7.81 0.98 10.27
N ALA A 78 8.83 0.29 10.79
CA ALA A 78 10.22 0.61 10.50
C ALA A 78 10.53 0.49 8.99
N PHE A 79 10.08 -0.58 8.33
CA PHE A 79 10.19 -0.69 6.87
C PHE A 79 9.36 0.36 6.13
N ALA A 80 8.24 0.83 6.70
CA ALA A 80 7.46 1.92 6.14
C ALA A 80 8.22 3.26 6.18
N LEU A 81 8.98 3.53 7.23
CA LEU A 81 9.90 4.68 7.29
C LEU A 81 11.00 4.56 6.23
N LEU A 82 11.61 3.38 6.08
CA LEU A 82 12.57 3.11 4.99
C LEU A 82 11.95 3.31 3.61
N GLN A 83 10.66 2.98 3.45
CA GLN A 83 9.90 3.23 2.23
C GLN A 83 9.77 4.71 1.90
N VAL A 84 9.53 5.58 2.89
CA VAL A 84 9.45 7.04 2.69
C VAL A 84 10.81 7.60 2.32
N VAL A 85 11.86 7.24 3.05
CA VAL A 85 13.23 7.70 2.78
C VAL A 85 13.69 7.26 1.39
N SER A 86 13.50 5.98 1.05
CA SER A 86 13.85 5.47 -0.28
C SER A 86 12.99 6.07 -1.39
N ALA A 87 11.72 6.42 -1.13
CA ALA A 87 10.91 7.15 -2.10
C ALA A 87 11.53 8.52 -2.40
N LEU A 88 11.91 9.28 -1.36
CA LEU A 88 12.54 10.58 -1.53
C LEU A 88 13.84 10.49 -2.35
N MET A 89 14.62 9.42 -2.17
CA MET A 89 15.80 9.13 -3.00
C MET A 89 15.42 8.85 -4.47
N VAL A 90 14.42 7.99 -4.70
CA VAL A 90 13.93 7.65 -6.05
C VAL A 90 13.38 8.87 -6.79
N TYR A 91 12.72 9.78 -6.08
CA TYR A 91 12.21 11.05 -6.65
C TYR A 91 13.26 12.17 -6.69
N GLY A 92 14.53 11.89 -6.39
CA GLY A 92 15.62 12.88 -6.46
C GLY A 92 15.54 14.00 -5.41
N ARG A 93 14.77 13.80 -4.33
CA ARG A 93 14.64 14.76 -3.22
C ARG A 93 15.71 14.58 -2.14
N LEU A 94 16.35 13.41 -2.11
CA LEU A 94 17.50 13.11 -1.26
C LEU A 94 18.58 12.41 -2.09
N PRO A 95 19.87 12.59 -1.76
CA PRO A 95 20.91 11.74 -2.32
C PRO A 95 20.66 10.28 -1.90
N GLY A 96 20.89 9.35 -2.81
CA GLY A 96 20.69 7.94 -2.57
C GLY A 96 21.56 7.07 -3.47
N PRO A 97 21.82 5.83 -3.06
CA PRO A 97 22.61 4.91 -3.86
C PRO A 97 21.88 4.53 -5.16
N SER A 98 22.61 4.03 -6.16
CA SER A 98 22.04 3.55 -7.42
C SER A 98 20.99 2.43 -7.23
N TRP A 99 21.04 1.71 -6.12
CA TRP A 99 20.10 0.65 -5.75
C TRP A 99 18.89 1.14 -4.93
N ALA A 100 18.69 2.46 -4.73
CA ALA A 100 17.52 3.00 -4.03
C ALA A 100 16.16 2.50 -4.59
N PRO A 101 15.96 2.33 -5.91
CA PRO A 101 14.74 1.70 -6.42
C PRO A 101 14.55 0.24 -5.96
N ALA A 102 15.64 -0.52 -5.83
CA ALA A 102 15.59 -1.88 -5.32
C ALA A 102 15.27 -1.91 -3.81
N LEU A 103 15.88 -0.99 -3.03
CA LEU A 103 15.57 -0.80 -1.62
C LEU A 103 14.08 -0.51 -1.41
N HIS A 104 13.53 0.43 -2.19
CA HIS A 104 12.12 0.78 -2.14
C HIS A 104 11.24 -0.46 -2.40
N ARG A 105 11.49 -1.18 -3.49
CA ARG A 105 10.69 -2.37 -3.82
C ARG A 105 10.75 -3.46 -2.75
N TRP A 106 11.94 -3.80 -2.24
CA TRP A 106 12.10 -4.88 -1.27
C TRP A 106 11.62 -4.51 0.12
N SER A 107 11.94 -3.30 0.61
CA SER A 107 11.42 -2.81 1.89
C SER A 107 9.90 -2.76 1.90
N GLY A 108 9.27 -2.31 0.81
CA GLY A 108 7.81 -2.31 0.66
C GLY A 108 7.20 -3.72 0.67
N ARG A 109 7.85 -4.70 0.03
CA ARG A 109 7.41 -6.11 0.07
C ARG A 109 7.50 -6.69 1.48
N ILE A 110 8.61 -6.46 2.16
CA ILE A 110 8.82 -6.93 3.54
C ILE A 110 7.80 -6.28 4.47
N ALA A 111 7.61 -4.95 4.40
CA ALA A 111 6.62 -4.24 5.19
C ALA A 111 5.22 -4.85 5.04
N PHE A 112 4.82 -5.13 3.79
CA PHE A 112 3.52 -5.74 3.51
C PHE A 112 3.43 -7.18 4.04
N LEU A 113 4.43 -8.03 3.76
CA LEU A 113 4.44 -9.42 4.23
C LEU A 113 4.43 -9.52 5.75
N VAL A 114 5.14 -8.63 6.46
CA VAL A 114 5.13 -8.55 7.93
C VAL A 114 3.80 -8.01 8.46
N SER A 115 3.10 -7.15 7.71
CA SER A 115 1.78 -6.65 8.12
C SER A 115 0.67 -7.71 8.04
N VAL A 116 0.83 -8.74 7.20
CA VAL A 116 -0.16 -9.84 7.07
C VAL A 116 -0.36 -10.60 8.38
N PRO A 117 0.68 -11.15 9.05
CA PRO A 117 0.51 -11.81 10.34
C PRO A 117 0.02 -10.85 11.44
N VAL A 118 0.33 -9.56 11.36
CA VAL A 118 -0.28 -8.55 12.26
C VAL A 118 -1.79 -8.50 12.04
N ALA A 119 -2.23 -8.44 10.79
CA ALA A 119 -3.65 -8.43 10.45
C ALA A 119 -4.37 -9.71 10.87
N VAL A 120 -3.74 -10.87 10.74
CA VAL A 120 -4.26 -12.14 11.27
C VAL A 120 -4.48 -12.03 12.78
N HIS A 121 -3.51 -11.51 13.55
CA HIS A 121 -3.71 -11.27 14.97
C HIS A 121 -4.83 -10.26 15.27
N CYS A 122 -5.03 -9.24 14.43
CA CYS A 122 -6.10 -8.27 14.63
C CYS A 122 -7.48 -8.86 14.31
N LEU A 123 -7.63 -9.55 13.19
CA LEU A 123 -8.93 -10.00 12.68
C LEU A 123 -9.34 -11.36 13.24
N TYR A 124 -8.41 -12.32 13.32
CA TYR A 124 -8.72 -13.69 13.77
C TYR A 124 -8.73 -13.80 15.29
N ALA A 125 -7.71 -13.25 15.96
CA ALA A 125 -7.62 -13.40 17.42
C ALA A 125 -8.56 -12.46 18.19
N LEU A 126 -8.78 -11.22 17.70
CA LEU A 126 -9.52 -10.18 18.43
C LEU A 126 -10.85 -9.77 17.78
N GLY A 127 -11.00 -10.00 16.48
CA GLY A 127 -12.17 -9.57 15.71
C GLY A 127 -12.28 -8.06 15.53
N TYR A 128 -13.37 -7.65 14.88
CA TYR A 128 -13.76 -6.25 14.73
C TYR A 128 -14.56 -5.79 15.96
N GLN A 129 -14.09 -4.74 16.65
CA GLN A 129 -14.76 -4.24 17.85
C GLN A 129 -15.08 -2.75 17.75
N SER A 130 -16.27 -2.36 18.22
CA SER A 130 -16.79 -0.98 18.16
C SER A 130 -16.99 -0.32 19.53
N HIS A 131 -16.73 -1.03 20.62
CA HIS A 131 -17.04 -0.57 21.98
C HIS A 131 -15.99 0.40 22.56
N GLU A 132 -14.78 0.40 22.00
CA GLU A 132 -13.67 1.24 22.44
C GLU A 132 -13.16 2.06 21.23
N PRO A 133 -13.16 3.41 21.29
CA PRO A 133 -12.80 4.26 20.15
C PRO A 133 -11.44 3.93 19.52
N ARG A 134 -10.42 3.63 20.35
CA ARG A 134 -9.10 3.23 19.87
C ARG A 134 -9.15 1.95 19.04
N VAL A 135 -9.92 0.96 19.49
CA VAL A 135 -10.04 -0.35 18.82
C VAL A 135 -10.88 -0.23 17.55
N LEU A 136 -11.93 0.61 17.58
CA LEU A 136 -12.73 0.93 16.40
C LEU A 136 -11.86 1.54 15.30
N TRP A 137 -11.08 2.58 15.63
CA TRP A 137 -10.17 3.21 14.67
C TRP A 137 -9.10 2.25 14.18
N HIS A 138 -8.52 1.45 15.05
CA HIS A 138 -7.55 0.42 14.65
C HIS A 138 -8.14 -0.57 13.64
N SER A 139 -9.38 -1.03 13.86
CA SER A 139 -10.07 -1.98 13.00
C SER A 139 -10.40 -1.39 11.63
N LEU A 140 -10.97 -0.17 11.61
CA LEU A 140 -11.29 0.55 10.37
C LEU A 140 -10.04 0.86 9.55
N LEU A 141 -9.00 1.38 10.20
CA LEU A 141 -7.76 1.77 9.52
C LEU A 141 -6.94 0.56 9.07
N GLY A 142 -7.00 -0.56 9.81
CA GLY A 142 -6.42 -1.83 9.37
C GLY A 142 -7.06 -2.30 8.06
N CYS A 143 -8.38 -2.26 7.96
CA CYS A 143 -9.10 -2.61 6.72
C CYS A 143 -8.75 -1.65 5.58
N LEU A 144 -8.74 -0.34 5.86
CA LEU A 144 -8.37 0.69 4.89
C LEU A 144 -6.94 0.51 4.38
N PHE A 145 -5.99 0.13 5.24
CA PHE A 145 -4.60 -0.10 4.86
C PHE A 145 -4.47 -1.15 3.75
N PHE A 146 -5.09 -2.33 3.92
CA PHE A 146 -5.04 -3.39 2.91
C PHE A 146 -5.76 -3.00 1.62
N GLY A 147 -6.88 -2.29 1.72
CA GLY A 147 -7.56 -1.72 0.55
C GLY A 147 -6.68 -0.73 -0.22
N ALA A 148 -6.15 0.29 0.47
CA ALA A 148 -5.31 1.33 -0.12
C ALA A 148 -4.00 0.75 -0.70
N PHE A 149 -3.37 -0.21 -0.02
CA PHE A 149 -2.18 -0.90 -0.53
C PHE A 149 -2.51 -1.66 -1.82
N SER A 150 -3.66 -2.32 -1.88
CA SER A 150 -4.09 -3.05 -3.09
C SER A 150 -4.37 -2.10 -4.27
N ALA A 151 -5.02 -0.97 -4.02
CA ALA A 151 -5.15 0.09 -5.04
C ALA A 151 -3.78 0.57 -5.53
N LYS A 152 -2.82 0.82 -4.62
CA LYS A 152 -1.45 1.20 -4.98
C LYS A 152 -0.82 0.18 -5.92
N MET A 153 -0.95 -1.12 -5.63
CA MET A 153 -0.37 -2.18 -6.46
C MET A 153 -1.00 -2.24 -7.86
N LEU A 154 -2.30 -1.97 -7.99
CA LEU A 154 -2.97 -1.90 -9.28
C LEU A 154 -2.57 -0.64 -10.06
N LEU A 155 -2.48 0.51 -9.38
CA LEU A 155 -2.01 1.76 -9.98
C LEU A 155 -0.59 1.63 -10.52
N LEU A 156 0.31 0.93 -9.83
CA LEU A 156 1.68 0.67 -10.34
C LEU A 156 1.73 -0.08 -11.66
N ARG A 157 0.67 -0.83 -12.03
CA ARG A 157 0.57 -1.52 -13.32
C ARG A 157 -0.06 -0.67 -14.42
N SER A 158 -0.59 0.51 -14.09
CA SER A 158 -1.19 1.40 -15.07
C SER A 158 -0.13 2.22 -15.78
N GLU A 159 -0.12 2.16 -17.10
CA GLU A 159 0.65 3.08 -17.92
C GLU A 159 0.09 4.52 -17.79
N ARG A 160 0.90 5.56 -17.97
CA ARG A 160 0.43 6.97 -18.07
C ARG A 160 -0.37 7.49 -16.87
N LEU A 161 0.07 7.22 -15.64
CA LEU A 161 -0.47 7.88 -14.44
C LEU A 161 0.14 9.28 -14.24
N PRO A 162 -0.62 10.24 -13.67
CA PRO A 162 -0.03 11.51 -13.26
C PRO A 162 1.03 11.25 -12.18
N GLY A 163 2.19 11.89 -12.31
CA GLY A 163 3.36 11.63 -11.45
C GLY A 163 3.14 11.89 -9.96
N TRP A 164 2.13 12.68 -9.58
CA TRP A 164 1.80 12.98 -8.18
C TRP A 164 0.94 11.90 -7.49
N LEU A 165 0.22 11.07 -8.26
CA LEU A 165 -0.77 10.15 -7.69
C LEU A 165 -0.12 9.02 -6.89
N LEU A 166 0.98 8.44 -7.39
CA LEU A 166 1.69 7.38 -6.67
C LEU A 166 2.27 7.87 -5.33
N PRO A 167 2.89 9.07 -5.23
CA PRO A 167 3.24 9.68 -3.95
C PRO A 167 2.05 9.88 -3.02
N VAL A 168 0.90 10.38 -3.51
CA VAL A 168 -0.28 10.61 -2.66
C VAL A 168 -0.84 9.30 -2.11
N VAL A 169 -1.03 8.29 -2.96
CA VAL A 169 -1.52 6.97 -2.51
C VAL A 169 -0.50 6.29 -1.59
N GLY A 170 0.80 6.41 -1.89
CA GLY A 170 1.86 5.91 -1.03
C GLY A 170 1.87 6.60 0.34
N GLY A 171 1.67 7.92 0.36
CA GLY A 171 1.53 8.73 1.57
C GLY A 171 0.31 8.31 2.40
N LEU A 172 -0.85 8.10 1.76
CA LEU A 172 -2.05 7.58 2.43
C LEU A 172 -1.78 6.24 3.12
N VAL A 173 -1.17 5.29 2.41
CA VAL A 173 -0.81 3.97 2.97
C VAL A 173 0.11 4.13 4.19
N PHE A 174 1.13 5.00 4.10
CA PHE A 174 2.03 5.28 5.21
C PHE A 174 1.32 5.91 6.41
N THR A 175 0.49 6.93 6.17
CA THR A 175 -0.28 7.61 7.22
C THR A 175 -1.22 6.65 7.93
N VAL A 176 -1.97 5.85 7.18
CA VAL A 176 -2.88 4.85 7.77
C VAL A 176 -2.11 3.84 8.61
N LEU A 177 -0.98 3.30 8.09
CA LEU A 177 -0.14 2.38 8.85
C LEU A 177 0.42 3.02 10.13
N THR A 178 0.79 4.30 10.07
CA THR A 178 1.27 5.07 11.23
C THR A 178 0.20 5.10 12.31
N VAL A 179 -1.03 5.47 11.98
CA VAL A 179 -2.12 5.54 12.96
C VAL A 179 -2.48 4.15 13.50
N VAL A 180 -2.46 3.12 12.65
CA VAL A 180 -2.64 1.72 13.08
C VAL A 180 -1.56 1.32 14.09
N TRP A 181 -0.29 1.68 13.86
CA TRP A 181 0.81 1.40 14.77
C TRP A 181 0.68 2.18 16.09
N LEU A 182 0.33 3.47 16.03
CA LEU A 182 0.10 4.32 17.21
C LEU A 182 -1.01 3.77 18.12
N THR A 183 -2.11 3.34 17.51
CA THR A 183 -3.29 2.80 18.23
C THR A 183 -3.11 1.36 18.72
N SER A 184 -2.08 0.65 18.24
CA SER A 184 -1.77 -0.74 18.63
C SER A 184 -0.43 -0.89 19.33
N ALA A 185 0.66 -1.08 18.59
CA ALA A 185 1.97 -1.43 19.15
C ALA A 185 2.48 -0.37 20.13
N LEU A 186 2.39 0.91 19.78
CA LEU A 186 2.86 1.96 20.68
C LEU A 186 2.00 2.02 21.95
N TRP A 187 0.68 1.90 21.82
CA TRP A 187 -0.22 1.81 22.97
C TRP A 187 0.12 0.59 23.83
N PHE A 188 0.38 -0.57 23.22
CA PHE A 188 0.75 -1.80 23.92
C PHE A 188 2.03 -1.60 24.73
N PHE A 189 3.11 -1.11 24.11
CA PHE A 189 4.37 -0.88 24.80
C PHE A 189 4.27 0.14 25.93
N ARG A 190 3.43 1.17 25.79
CA ARG A 190 3.17 2.14 26.87
C ARG A 190 2.37 1.54 28.04
N THR A 191 1.51 0.56 27.77
CA THR A 191 0.58 0.00 28.77
C THR A 191 1.18 -1.20 29.49
N PHE A 192 1.89 -2.06 28.77
CA PHE A 192 2.41 -3.34 29.27
C PHE A 192 3.94 -3.39 29.33
N GLY A 193 4.63 -2.33 28.89
CA GLY A 193 6.08 -2.28 28.80
C GLY A 193 6.63 -2.92 27.52
N VAL A 194 7.93 -2.75 27.29
CA VAL A 194 8.64 -3.39 26.18
C VAL A 194 8.97 -4.83 26.58
N THR A 195 8.08 -5.74 26.20
CA THR A 195 8.22 -7.18 26.43
C THR A 195 8.53 -7.87 25.09
N THR A 196 9.36 -8.91 25.13
CA THR A 196 9.45 -9.92 24.07
C THR A 196 8.48 -11.00 24.44
#